data_AF-A0A7X6YX19-F1
#
_entry.id   AF-A0A7X6YX19-F1
#
_cell.length_a   1.000
_cell.length_b   1.000
_cell.length_c   1.000
_cell.angle_alpha   90.00
_cell.angle_beta   90.00
_cell.angle_gamma   90.00
#
_symmetry.space_group_name_H-M   'P 1'
#
loop_
_entity.id
_entity.type
_entity.pdbx_description
1 polymer ?
#
loop_
_entity_poly.entity_id
_entity_poly.type
_entity_poly.pdbx_seq_one_letter_code
_entity_poly.pdbx_strand_id
1 'polypeptide(L)'
;MGAARIIDSHIHCGVQHSDLPFAEIAPLLREAGITDACLFAPVEDIYDRDDFHFQDNTHWQQARRAANHYLLDLADQGEAIFPYLFVWNDFAVEELRRPYRGIKWHRHSYEPVYH
;
A
#
# COMPACT_ATOMS: atom_id res chain seq x y z
N MET A 1 -26.55 -20.62 -7.75
CA MET A 1 -26.24 -19.17 -7.75
C MET A 1 -24.76 -19.06 -7.44
N GLY A 2 -23.97 -18.32 -8.22
CA GLY A 2 -22.57 -18.08 -7.89
C GLY A 2 -22.47 -17.28 -6.59
N ALA A 3 -21.41 -17.49 -5.81
CA ALA A 3 -21.14 -16.65 -4.64
C ALA A 3 -21.04 -15.17 -5.06
N ALA A 4 -21.54 -14.28 -4.21
CA ALA A 4 -21.40 -12.85 -4.45
C ALA A 4 -19.91 -12.45 -4.42
N ARG A 5 -19.51 -11.56 -5.31
CA ARG A 5 -18.18 -10.92 -5.24
C ARG A 5 -18.18 -9.96 -4.06
N ILE A 6 -17.24 -10.14 -3.14
CA ILE A 6 -17.09 -9.31 -1.93
C ILE A 6 -15.70 -8.69 -1.99
N ILE A 7 -15.66 -7.36 -1.96
CA ILE A 7 -14.41 -6.60 -2.07
C ILE A 7 -14.16 -5.90 -0.75
N ASP A 8 -13.03 -6.18 -0.09
CA ASP A 8 -12.56 -5.32 0.98
C ASP A 8 -11.88 -4.10 0.36
N SER A 9 -12.27 -2.90 0.78
CA SER A 9 -11.75 -1.66 0.21
C SER A 9 -10.58 -1.06 0.99
N HIS A 10 -10.16 -1.68 2.10
CA HIS A 10 -9.19 -1.07 2.99
C HIS A 10 -8.31 -2.09 3.73
N ILE A 11 -7.21 -2.51 3.10
CA ILE A 11 -6.23 -3.39 3.75
C ILE A 11 -4.81 -2.84 3.57
N HIS A 12 -4.09 -2.79 4.68
CA HIS A 12 -2.66 -2.49 4.75
C HIS A 12 -1.85 -3.76 4.46
N CYS A 13 -0.92 -3.70 3.51
CA CYS A 13 -0.06 -4.82 3.15
C CYS A 13 1.32 -4.31 2.71
N GLY A 14 2.38 -4.79 3.37
CA GLY A 14 3.74 -4.27 3.20
C GLY A 14 4.77 -5.03 4.02
N VAL A 15 6.04 -4.93 3.63
CA VAL A 15 7.16 -5.71 4.18
C VAL A 15 8.46 -4.92 4.32
N GLN A 16 8.44 -3.60 4.09
CA GLN A 16 9.66 -2.80 4.07
C GLN A 16 10.09 -2.40 5.49
N HIS A 17 9.19 -1.75 6.22
CA HIS A 17 9.33 -1.34 7.60
C HIS A 17 8.18 -1.90 8.48
N SER A 18 7.14 -2.40 7.85
CA SER A 18 6.02 -3.13 8.44
C SER A 18 6.16 -4.64 8.26
N ASP A 19 5.45 -5.41 9.09
CA ASP A 19 5.36 -6.87 9.01
C ASP A 19 3.91 -7.29 8.71
N LEU A 20 3.41 -6.87 7.55
CA LEU A 20 2.05 -7.19 7.06
C LEU A 20 2.11 -7.84 5.67
N PRO A 21 2.82 -8.98 5.52
CA PRO A 21 2.97 -9.65 4.23
C PRO A 21 1.62 -10.21 3.75
N PHE A 22 1.43 -10.24 2.43
CA PHE A 22 0.21 -10.77 1.83
C PHE A 22 -0.04 -12.25 2.20
N ALA A 23 1.02 -13.02 2.46
CA ALA A 23 0.92 -14.41 2.90
C ALA A 23 0.10 -14.59 4.18
N GLU A 24 0.09 -13.60 5.08
CA GLU A 24 -0.71 -13.61 6.31
C GLU A 24 -2.14 -13.08 6.08
N ILE A 25 -2.33 -12.19 5.10
CA ILE A 25 -3.64 -11.59 4.76
C ILE A 25 -4.50 -12.56 3.94
N ALA A 26 -3.92 -13.29 2.99
CA ALA A 26 -4.65 -14.13 2.04
C ALA A 26 -5.49 -15.25 2.71
N PRO A 27 -5.02 -15.94 3.77
CA PRO A 27 -5.85 -16.88 4.52
C PRO A 27 -7.07 -16.21 5.16
N LEU A 28 -6.92 -15.00 5.72
CA LEU A 28 -7.99 -14.26 6.40
C LEU A 28 -9.08 -13.83 5.42
N LEU A 29 -8.69 -13.36 4.22
CA LEU A 29 -9.63 -13.03 3.15
C LEU A 29 -10.48 -14.24 2.75
N ARG A 30 -9.83 -15.41 2.58
CA ARG A 30 -10.51 -16.67 2.24
C ARG A 30 -11.47 -17.12 3.34
N GLU A 31 -11.06 -17.06 4.59
CA GLU A 31 -11.90 -17.42 5.74
C GLU A 31 -13.14 -16.52 5.84
N ALA A 32 -12.98 -15.22 5.58
CA ALA A 32 -14.06 -14.25 5.58
C ALA A 32 -14.97 -14.31 4.33
N GLY A 33 -14.62 -15.11 3.31
CA GLY A 33 -15.35 -15.16 2.05
C GLY A 33 -15.18 -13.90 1.18
N ILE A 34 -14.13 -13.12 1.40
CA ILE A 34 -13.78 -11.94 0.61
C ILE A 34 -13.05 -12.40 -0.65
N THR A 35 -13.53 -11.98 -1.82
CA THR A 35 -13.04 -12.46 -3.12
C THR A 35 -11.96 -11.59 -3.71
N ASP A 36 -11.94 -10.30 -3.36
CA ASP A 36 -10.94 -9.35 -3.83
C ASP A 36 -10.63 -8.31 -2.74
N ALA A 37 -9.47 -7.67 -2.80
CA ALA A 37 -9.10 -6.63 -1.84
C ALA A 37 -8.37 -5.44 -2.46
N CYS A 38 -8.70 -4.23 -2.04
CA CYS A 38 -7.88 -3.05 -2.27
C CYS A 38 -6.74 -3.04 -1.25
N LEU A 39 -5.51 -3.16 -1.75
CA LEU A 39 -4.30 -3.14 -0.91
C LEU A 39 -3.54 -1.84 -1.11
N PHE A 40 -2.99 -1.31 -0.03
CA PHE A 40 -1.99 -0.24 -0.04
C PHE A 40 -0.94 -0.49 1.04
N ALA A 41 0.23 0.08 0.83
CA ALA A 41 1.32 0.00 1.78
C ALA A 41 0.90 0.59 3.16
N PRO A 42 1.44 0.06 4.26
CA PRO A 42 1.34 0.70 5.57
C PRO A 42 2.08 2.04 5.56
N VAL A 43 1.67 2.97 6.43
CA VAL A 43 2.26 4.31 6.45
C VAL A 43 3.75 4.26 6.82
N GLU A 44 4.12 3.29 7.66
CA GLU A 44 5.46 3.01 8.12
C GLU A 44 6.42 2.63 6.96
N ASP A 45 5.89 2.13 5.84
CA ASP A 45 6.68 1.81 4.63
C ASP A 45 6.88 3.03 3.72
N ILE A 46 6.16 4.13 3.96
CA ILE A 46 6.14 5.33 3.11
C ILE A 46 7.00 6.44 3.72
N TYR A 47 6.91 6.63 5.04
CA TYR A 47 7.66 7.62 5.82
C TYR A 47 7.70 7.23 7.31
N ASP A 48 8.62 7.82 8.05
CA ASP A 48 8.64 7.69 9.52
C ASP A 48 7.56 8.58 10.14
N ARG A 49 6.44 7.97 10.53
CA ARG A 49 5.31 8.72 11.11
C ARG A 49 5.59 9.29 12.50
N ASP A 50 6.61 8.76 13.19
CA ASP A 50 6.94 9.11 14.57
C ASP A 50 8.02 10.20 14.65
N ASP A 51 8.73 10.48 13.54
CA ASP A 51 9.69 11.58 13.44
C ASP A 51 9.06 12.86 12.87
N PHE A 52 8.61 13.78 13.71
CA PHE A 52 8.07 15.07 13.27
C PHE A 52 9.01 15.86 12.33
N HIS A 53 10.32 15.64 12.42
CA HIS A 53 11.34 16.28 11.57
C HIS A 53 11.78 15.42 10.39
N PHE A 54 11.01 14.38 10.05
CA PHE A 54 11.24 13.45 8.96
C PHE A 54 11.77 14.14 7.70
N GLN A 55 12.83 13.55 7.15
CA GLN A 55 13.43 13.98 5.89
C GLN A 55 13.27 12.86 4.86
N ASP A 56 12.57 13.17 3.76
CA ASP A 56 12.35 12.24 2.64
C ASP A 56 13.62 12.05 1.80
N ASN A 57 14.62 11.41 2.40
CA ASN A 57 15.90 11.12 1.79
C ASN A 57 15.80 9.94 0.81
N THR A 58 16.90 9.67 0.09
CA THR A 58 16.96 8.60 -0.92
C THR A 58 16.57 7.22 -0.37
N HIS A 59 16.88 6.93 0.90
CA HIS A 59 16.50 5.65 1.52
C HIS A 59 14.97 5.52 1.63
N TRP A 60 14.29 6.56 2.14
CA TRP A 60 12.83 6.56 2.25
C TRP A 60 12.12 6.57 0.89
N GLN A 61 12.66 7.30 -0.08
CA GLN A 61 12.16 7.26 -1.46
C GLN A 61 12.25 5.84 -2.08
N GLN A 62 13.34 5.12 -1.80
CA GLN A 62 13.53 3.74 -2.26
C GLN A 62 12.60 2.77 -1.52
N ALA A 63 12.46 2.90 -0.20
CA ALA A 63 11.53 2.09 0.60
C ALA A 63 10.08 2.27 0.12
N ARG A 64 9.63 3.51 -0.04
CA ARG A 64 8.31 3.85 -0.58
C ARG A 64 8.07 3.25 -1.97
N ARG A 65 9.07 3.31 -2.85
CA ARG A 65 8.97 2.69 -4.19
C ARG A 65 8.83 1.17 -4.08
N ALA A 66 9.66 0.54 -3.25
CA ALA A 66 9.60 -0.90 -3.04
C ALA A 66 8.25 -1.34 -2.46
N ALA A 67 7.68 -0.57 -1.52
CA ALA A 67 6.39 -0.86 -0.92
C ALA A 67 5.24 -0.78 -1.92
N ASN A 68 5.24 0.24 -2.79
CA ASN A 68 4.23 0.35 -3.83
C ASN A 68 4.42 -0.75 -4.91
N HIS A 69 5.65 -1.08 -5.29
CA HIS A 69 5.94 -2.11 -6.29
C HIS A 69 5.64 -3.51 -5.78
N TYR A 70 5.81 -3.78 -4.49
CA TYR A 70 5.40 -5.05 -3.88
C TYR A 70 3.94 -5.40 -4.18
N LEU A 71 3.03 -4.42 -4.12
CA LEU A 71 1.61 -4.63 -4.45
C LEU A 71 1.35 -4.80 -5.95
N LEU A 72 2.13 -4.13 -6.79
CA LEU A 72 2.07 -4.36 -8.24
C LEU A 72 2.54 -5.78 -8.58
N ASP A 73 3.61 -6.25 -7.97
CA ASP A 73 4.16 -7.59 -8.20
C ASP A 73 3.16 -8.67 -7.77
N LEU A 74 2.46 -8.49 -6.64
CA LEU A 74 1.37 -9.39 -6.22
C LEU A 74 0.23 -9.41 -7.25
N ALA A 75 -0.18 -8.25 -7.77
CA ALA A 75 -1.21 -8.18 -8.80
C ALA A 75 -0.76 -8.83 -10.12
N ASP A 76 0.51 -8.66 -10.51
CA ASP A 76 1.10 -9.29 -11.71
C ASP A 76 1.22 -10.82 -11.56
N GLN A 77 1.45 -11.30 -10.34
CA GLN A 77 1.41 -12.73 -9.98
C GLN A 77 -0.01 -13.32 -10.03
N GLY A 78 -1.04 -12.50 -10.26
CA GLY A 78 -2.42 -12.93 -10.42
C GLY A 78 -3.22 -12.96 -9.12
N GLU A 79 -2.71 -12.35 -8.05
CA GLU A 79 -3.49 -12.20 -6.82
C GLU A 79 -4.73 -11.33 -7.06
N ALA A 80 -5.85 -11.69 -6.42
CA ALA A 80 -7.12 -11.01 -6.57
C ALA A 80 -7.16 -9.68 -5.79
N ILE A 81 -6.25 -8.77 -6.14
CA ILE A 81 -6.07 -7.50 -5.45
C ILE A 81 -6.15 -6.31 -6.41
N PHE A 82 -6.48 -5.16 -5.85
CA PHE A 82 -6.41 -3.87 -6.50
C PHE A 82 -5.32 -3.04 -5.82
N PRO A 83 -4.11 -2.94 -6.40
CA PRO A 83 -3.01 -2.20 -5.79
C PRO A 83 -3.27 -0.70 -5.85
N TYR A 84 -3.14 -0.02 -4.71
CA TYR A 84 -3.27 1.42 -4.61
C TYR A 84 -1.87 2.04 -4.46
N LEU A 85 -1.61 3.10 -5.22
CA LEU A 85 -0.41 3.89 -5.04
C LEU A 85 -0.56 4.73 -3.77
N PHE A 86 0.30 4.49 -2.78
CA PHE A 86 0.41 5.39 -1.65
C PHE A 86 1.41 6.49 -1.98
N VAL A 87 0.87 7.69 -2.20
CA VAL A 87 1.65 8.89 -2.52
C VAL A 87 2.19 9.58 -1.27
N TRP A 88 3.41 10.09 -1.39
CA TRP A 88 3.98 11.11 -0.52
C TRP A 88 4.01 12.45 -1.29
N ASN A 89 4.51 13.53 -0.68
CA ASN A 89 4.69 14.82 -1.36
C ASN A 89 5.86 14.85 -2.37
N ASP A 90 6.23 13.68 -2.90
CA ASP A 90 7.35 13.49 -3.81
C ASP A 90 7.00 13.74 -5.28
N PHE A 91 5.73 14.04 -5.57
CA PHE A 91 5.21 14.27 -6.92
C PHE A 91 5.69 13.20 -7.91
N ALA A 92 5.66 11.92 -7.51
CA ALA A 92 6.05 10.79 -8.34
C ALA A 92 5.08 10.53 -9.52
N VAL A 93 4.93 11.49 -10.42
CA VAL A 93 3.97 11.47 -11.55
C VAL A 93 4.18 10.26 -12.45
N GLU A 94 5.42 9.80 -12.59
CA GLU A 94 5.74 8.60 -13.36
C GLU A 94 5.13 7.32 -12.77
N GLU A 95 4.98 7.23 -11.44
CA GLU A 95 4.31 6.10 -10.79
C GLU A 95 2.81 6.05 -11.13
N LEU A 96 2.16 7.19 -11.39
CA LEU A 96 0.75 7.24 -11.78
C LEU A 96 0.48 6.57 -13.14
N ARG A 97 1.51 6.30 -13.94
CA ARG A 97 1.38 5.59 -15.24
C ARG A 97 1.34 4.06 -15.08
N ARG A 98 1.69 3.54 -13.90
CA ARG A 98 1.66 2.10 -13.60
C ARG A 98 0.23 1.62 -13.35
N PRO A 99 -0.04 0.30 -13.41
CA PRO A 99 -1.41 -0.25 -13.34
C PRO A 99 -2.03 -0.23 -11.93
N TYR A 100 -1.73 0.77 -11.12
CA TYR A 100 -2.46 1.03 -9.87
C TYR A 100 -3.95 1.28 -10.15
N ARG A 101 -4.79 0.95 -9.18
CA ARG A 101 -6.25 1.00 -9.29
C ARG A 101 -6.87 2.05 -8.38
N GLY A 102 -6.05 2.73 -7.58
CA GLY A 102 -6.44 3.82 -6.70
C GLY A 102 -5.23 4.54 -6.13
N ILE A 103 -5.50 5.62 -5.40
CA ILE A 103 -4.49 6.40 -4.67
C ILE A 103 -4.87 6.38 -3.19
N LYS A 104 -3.92 6.02 -2.34
CA LYS A 104 -3.99 6.27 -0.90
C LYS A 104 -3.17 7.53 -0.63
N TRP A 105 -3.79 8.50 0.02
CA TRP A 105 -3.10 9.69 0.49
C TRP A 105 -3.68 10.07 1.85
N HIS A 106 -2.86 10.04 2.89
CA HIS A 106 -3.27 10.52 4.21
C HIS A 106 -2.07 11.04 5.00
N ARG A 107 -2.36 11.98 5.89
CA ARG A 107 -1.48 12.51 6.93
C ARG A 107 -2.36 12.96 8.10
N HIS A 108 -1.98 12.63 9.31
CA HIS A 108 -2.56 13.17 10.53
C HIS A 108 -1.88 14.47 10.96
N SER A 109 -2.56 15.32 11.72
CA SER A 109 -2.02 16.65 12.09
C SER A 109 -0.71 16.58 12.89
N TYR A 110 -0.51 15.49 13.64
CA TYR A 110 0.66 15.23 14.48
C TYR A 110 1.80 14.50 13.74
N GLU A 111 1.58 14.07 12.49
CA GLU A 111 2.59 13.39 11.66
C GLU A 111 3.49 14.41 10.95
N PRO A 112 4.61 13.97 10.35
CA PRO A 112 5.57 14.87 9.75
C PRO A 112 4.93 15.69 8.62
N VAL A 113 5.38 16.92 8.46
CA VAL A 113 4.84 17.82 7.44
C VAL A 113 5.46 17.50 6.08
N TYR A 114 4.67 17.65 5.03
CA TYR A 114 5.17 17.60 3.67
C TYR A 114 6.14 18.78 3.42
N HIS A 115 7.39 18.45 3.11
CA HIS A 115 8.43 19.40 2.72
C HIS A 115 8.77 19.25 1.24
#